data_AF-A0A392QWU5-F1
#
_entry.id   AF-A0A392QWU5-F1
#
_cell.length_a   1.000
_cell.length_b   1.000
_cell.length_c   1.000
_cell.angle_alpha   90.00
_cell.angle_beta   90.00
_cell.angle_gamma   90.00
#
_symmetry.space_group_name_H-M   'P 1'
#
loop_
_entity.id
_entity.type
_entity.pdbx_description
1 polymer ?
#
loop_
_entity_poly.entity_id
_entity_poly.type
_entity_poly.pdbx_seq_one_letter_code
_entity_poly.pdbx_strand_id
1 'polypeptide(L)'
;MKKKYYSWEECVNLREVKSLRKMTHSNVVKLKEVIRESDILYLVFEYMECNLYQLMKKREKPFSEDEVKNLCFQVFQGLAYMHQRGYFHRDLKP
;
A
#
# COMPACT_ATOMS: atom_id res chain seq x y z
N MET A 1 0.78 22.65 -1.28
CA MET A 1 1.96 22.60 -2.17
C MET A 1 2.65 21.26 -1.96
N LYS A 2 3.04 20.52 -3.01
CA LYS A 2 3.76 19.24 -2.84
C LYS A 2 5.10 19.49 -2.13
N LYS A 3 5.46 18.64 -1.17
CA LYS A 3 6.74 18.72 -0.46
C LYS A 3 7.89 18.48 -1.44
N LYS A 4 8.95 19.31 -1.38
CA LYS A 4 10.19 19.15 -2.15
C LYS A 4 11.23 18.38 -1.33
N TYR A 5 12.09 17.65 -2.02
CA TYR A 5 13.18 16.85 -1.43
C TYR A 5 14.50 17.17 -2.12
N TYR A 6 15.45 17.71 -1.36
CA TYR A 6 16.67 18.30 -1.94
C TYR A 6 17.86 17.36 -1.96
N SER A 7 17.77 16.21 -1.29
CA SER A 7 18.81 15.19 -1.30
C SER A 7 18.23 13.78 -1.32
N TRP A 8 19.02 12.84 -1.83
CA TRP A 8 18.67 11.42 -1.76
C TRP A 8 18.61 10.90 -0.31
N GLU A 9 19.52 11.40 0.54
CA GLU A 9 19.58 11.06 1.96
C GLU A 9 18.28 11.43 2.67
N GLU A 10 17.70 12.60 2.36
CA GLU A 10 16.39 13.00 2.89
C GLU A 10 15.30 11.99 2.50
N CYS A 11 15.26 11.60 1.22
CA CYS A 11 14.26 10.66 0.70
C CYS A 11 14.32 9.28 1.37
N VAL A 12 15.51 8.68 1.46
CA VAL A 12 15.66 7.33 2.05
C VAL A 12 15.48 7.32 3.55
N ASN A 13 15.62 8.48 4.21
CA ASN A 13 15.41 8.61 5.64
C ASN A 13 13.95 8.78 6.05
N LEU A 14 13.03 9.00 5.09
CA LEU A 14 11.60 9.08 5.36
C LEU A 14 11.09 7.81 6.02
N ARG A 15 10.28 7.99 7.07
CA ARG A 15 9.64 6.88 7.79
C ARG A 15 8.83 5.99 6.83
N GLU A 16 8.11 6.59 5.90
CA GLU A 16 7.34 5.88 4.87
C GLU A 16 8.22 4.97 4.01
N VAL A 17 9.29 5.51 3.40
CA VAL A 17 10.24 4.74 2.58
C VAL A 17 10.88 3.62 3.38
N LYS A 18 11.33 3.89 4.62
CA LYS A 18 11.91 2.88 5.50
C LYS A 18 10.92 1.77 5.85
N SER A 19 9.65 2.10 6.01
CA SER A 19 8.60 1.13 6.36
C SER A 19 8.28 0.26 5.17
N LEU A 20 7.98 0.87 4.02
CA LEU A 20 7.64 0.16 2.78
C LEU A 20 8.77 -0.75 2.29
N ARG A 21 10.04 -0.33 2.40
CA ARG A 21 11.20 -1.17 2.04
C ARG A 21 11.34 -2.42 2.90
N LYS A 22 10.76 -2.45 4.11
CA LYS A 22 10.77 -3.62 5.01
C LYS A 22 9.57 -4.54 4.82
N MET A 23 8.58 -4.13 4.02
CA MET A 23 7.38 -4.92 3.76
C MET A 23 7.58 -5.80 2.54
N THR A 24 7.34 -7.09 2.71
CA THR A 24 7.35 -8.11 1.65
C THR A 24 6.35 -9.19 2.05
N HIS A 25 5.14 -9.08 1.50
CA HIS A 25 4.02 -9.97 1.76
C HIS A 25 3.07 -9.95 0.55
N SER A 26 2.42 -11.07 0.23
CA SER A 26 1.51 -11.17 -0.93
C SER A 26 0.30 -10.24 -0.84
N ASN A 27 -0.16 -9.94 0.38
CA ASN A 27 -1.28 -9.02 0.63
C ASN A 27 -0.85 -7.59 1.03
N VAL A 28 0.38 -7.17 0.70
CA VAL A 28 0.85 -5.78 0.88
C VAL A 28 1.54 -5.34 -0.41
N VAL A 29 1.05 -4.25 -1.02
CA VAL A 29 1.58 -3.74 -2.29
C VAL A 29 3.08 -3.44 -2.18
N LYS A 30 3.86 -4.02 -3.10
CA LYS A 30 5.32 -3.96 -3.07
C LYS A 30 5.82 -2.64 -3.64
N LEU A 31 6.61 -1.91 -2.85
CA LEU A 31 7.45 -0.83 -3.34
C LEU A 31 8.60 -1.44 -4.16
N LYS A 32 8.61 -1.17 -5.47
CA LYS A 32 9.63 -1.65 -6.42
C LYS A 32 10.83 -0.70 -6.49
N GLU A 33 10.57 0.61 -6.57
CA GLU A 33 11.61 1.61 -6.77
C GLU A 33 11.26 2.92 -6.06
N VAL A 34 12.30 3.69 -5.74
CA VAL A 34 12.21 5.05 -5.22
C VAL A 34 13.03 5.94 -6.14
N ILE A 35 12.39 6.94 -6.75
CA ILE A 35 13.03 7.84 -7.72
C ILE A 35 12.97 9.26 -7.17
N ARG A 36 14.09 9.98 -7.25
CA ARG A 36 14.13 11.43 -6.98
C ARG A 36 14.48 12.15 -8.28
N GLU A 37 13.59 13.02 -8.73
CA GLU A 37 13.78 13.83 -9.94
C GLU A 37 13.21 15.23 -9.72
N SER A 38 13.98 16.28 -10.07
CA SER A 38 13.55 17.68 -9.96
C SER A 38 12.98 18.06 -8.58
N ASP A 39 13.65 17.61 -7.52
CA ASP A 39 13.23 17.72 -6.11
C ASP A 39 11.87 17.08 -5.76
N ILE A 40 11.35 16.19 -6.61
CA ILE A 40 10.14 15.41 -6.40
C ILE A 40 10.53 13.97 -6.09
N LEU A 41 9.86 13.39 -5.09
CA LEU A 41 9.98 11.98 -4.74
C LEU A 41 8.84 11.17 -5.37
N TYR A 42 9.21 10.11 -6.09
CA TYR A 42 8.29 9.15 -6.67
C TYR A 42 8.49 7.79 -5.98
N LEU A 43 7.38 7.16 -5.60
CA LEU A 43 7.35 5.80 -5.07
C LEU A 43 6.71 4.91 -6.13
N VAL A 44 7.48 3.98 -6.68
CA VAL A 44 7.03 3.09 -7.74
C VAL A 44 6.58 1.78 -7.12
N PHE A 45 5.30 1.45 -7.25
CA PHE A 45 4.70 0.22 -6.73
C PHE A 45 4.40 -0.79 -7.84
N GLU A 46 4.07 -2.01 -7.47
CA GLU A 46 3.38 -2.91 -8.41
C GLU A 46 2.02 -2.34 -8.82
N TYR A 47 1.63 -2.63 -10.06
CA TYR A 47 0.36 -2.19 -10.61
C TYR A 47 -0.77 -3.11 -10.14
N MET A 48 -1.87 -2.49 -9.71
CA MET A 48 -3.13 -3.17 -9.37
C MET A 48 -4.21 -2.64 -10.30
N GLU A 49 -4.99 -3.54 -10.91
CA GLU A 49 -6.01 -3.17 -11.90
C GLU A 49 -7.10 -2.25 -11.34
N CYS A 50 -7.50 -2.49 -10.09
CA CYS A 50 -8.47 -1.65 -9.38
C CYS A 50 -8.31 -1.76 -7.86
N ASN A 51 -8.97 -0.85 -7.13
CA ASN A 51 -9.18 -0.96 -5.68
C ASN A 51 -10.54 -1.57 -5.34
N LEU A 52 -10.76 -1.88 -4.07
CA LEU A 52 -11.98 -2.54 -3.61
C LEU A 52 -13.22 -1.66 -3.84
N TYR A 53 -13.12 -0.35 -3.62
CA TYR A 53 -14.22 0.59 -3.90
C TYR A 53 -14.67 0.57 -5.37
N GLN A 54 -13.72 0.61 -6.30
CA GLN A 54 -14.00 0.51 -7.73
C GLN A 54 -14.61 -0.84 -8.08
N LEU A 55 -14.08 -1.93 -7.52
CA LEU A 55 -14.61 -3.28 -7.72
C LEU A 55 -16.06 -3.38 -7.22
N MET A 56 -16.36 -2.83 -6.05
CA MET A 56 -17.72 -2.76 -5.50
C MET A 56 -18.67 -1.99 -6.42
N LYS A 57 -18.24 -0.84 -6.94
CA LYS A 57 -19.08 0.00 -7.82
C LYS A 57 -19.37 -0.61 -9.18
N LYS A 58 -18.45 -1.40 -9.74
CA LYS A 58 -18.61 -2.00 -11.07
C LYS A 58 -19.61 -3.17 -11.08
N ARG A 59 -19.97 -3.71 -9.91
CA ARG A 59 -20.81 -4.90 -9.82
C ARG A 59 -22.29 -4.52 -9.79
N GLU A 60 -23.11 -5.31 -10.49
CA GLU A 60 -24.57 -5.21 -10.42
C GLU A 60 -25.14 -5.83 -9.13
N LYS A 61 -24.42 -6.82 -8.58
CA LYS A 61 -24.81 -7.53 -7.36
C LYS A 61 -23.72 -7.40 -6.27
N PRO A 62 -24.11 -7.36 -4.98
CA PRO A 62 -23.16 -7.44 -3.89
C PRO A 62 -22.23 -8.67 -3.99
N PHE A 63 -21.14 -8.65 -3.22
CA PHE A 63 -20.32 -9.84 -3.03
C PHE A 63 -21.13 -10.93 -2.33
N SER A 64 -20.90 -12.19 -2.73
CA SER A 64 -21.37 -13.33 -1.93
C SER A 64 -20.62 -13.39 -0.60
N GLU A 65 -21.17 -14.09 0.38
CA GLU A 65 -20.49 -14.25 1.68
C GLU A 65 -19.11 -14.90 1.55
N ASP A 66 -18.94 -15.83 0.62
CA ASP A 66 -17.64 -16.47 0.39
C ASP A 66 -16.63 -15.52 -0.28
N GLU A 67 -17.07 -14.65 -1.19
CA GLU A 67 -16.21 -13.59 -1.73
C GLU A 67 -15.78 -12.62 -0.62
N VAL A 68 -16.72 -12.19 0.24
CA VAL A 68 -16.42 -11.32 1.39
C VAL A 68 -15.43 -11.99 2.34
N LYS A 69 -15.65 -13.27 2.68
CA LYS A 69 -14.77 -14.06 3.54
C LYS A 69 -13.34 -14.11 2.99
N ASN A 70 -13.18 -14.36 1.69
CA ASN A 70 -11.87 -14.41 1.04
C ASN A 70 -11.17 -13.05 0.99
N LEU A 71 -11.91 -11.96 0.75
CA LEU A 71 -11.38 -10.59 0.77
C LEU A 71 -10.91 -10.22 2.20
N CYS A 72 -11.76 -10.45 3.20
CA CYS A 72 -11.41 -10.21 4.60
C CYS A 72 -10.19 -11.02 5.03
N PHE A 73 -10.11 -12.30 4.66
CA PHE A 73 -8.97 -13.15 4.99
C PHE A 73 -7.64 -12.60 4.44
N GLN A 74 -7.63 -12.12 3.20
CA GLN A 74 -6.43 -11.50 2.60
C GLN A 74 -6.06 -10.18 3.28
N VAL A 75 -7.04 -9.31 3.56
CA VAL A 75 -6.81 -8.07 4.31
C VAL A 75 -6.23 -8.36 5.69
N PHE A 76 -6.79 -9.32 6.41
CA PHE A 76 -6.34 -9.68 7.75
C PHE A 76 -4.95 -10.31 7.76
N GLN A 77 -4.60 -11.11 6.75
CA GLN A 77 -3.22 -11.60 6.60
C GLN A 77 -2.22 -10.45 6.40
N GLY A 78 -2.55 -9.47 5.53
CA GLY A 78 -1.72 -8.28 5.34
C GLY A 78 -1.58 -7.44 6.63
N LEU A 79 -2.68 -7.22 7.35
CA LEU A 79 -2.67 -6.51 8.64
C LEU A 79 -1.85 -7.27 9.69
N ALA A 80 -2.05 -8.58 9.84
CA ALA A 80 -1.29 -9.40 10.78
C ALA A 80 0.22 -9.32 10.49
N TYR A 81 0.61 -9.42 9.22
CA TYR A 81 2.00 -9.26 8.81
C TYR A 81 2.62 -7.91 9.21
N MET A 82 1.88 -6.81 9.01
CA MET A 82 2.33 -5.46 9.39
C MET A 82 2.41 -5.28 10.90
N HIS A 83 1.39 -5.73 11.64
CA HIS A 83 1.33 -5.62 13.10
C HIS A 83 2.47 -6.39 13.76
N GLN A 84 2.80 -7.59 13.28
CA GLN A 84 3.96 -8.37 13.77
C GLN A 84 5.30 -7.63 13.60
N ARG A 85 5.38 -6.64 12.70
CA ARG A 85 6.57 -5.80 12.45
C ARG A 85 6.49 -4.44 13.12
N GLY A 86 5.48 -4.20 13.96
CA GLY A 86 5.31 -2.95 14.69
C GLY A 86 4.72 -1.80 13.86
N TYR A 87 4.06 -2.10 12.75
CA TYR A 87 3.43 -1.10 11.88
C TYR A 87 1.91 -1.17 11.96
N PHE A 88 1.27 0.00 12.08
CA PHE A 88 -0.18 0.16 11.97
C PHE A 88 -0.52 0.84 10.64
N HIS A 89 -1.57 0.35 9.95
CA HIS A 89 -2.01 0.94 8.68
C HIS A 89 -2.52 2.38 8.86
N ARG A 90 -3.30 2.64 9.92
CA ARG A 90 -3.90 3.94 10.33
C ARG A 90 -4.86 4.61 9.35
N ASP A 91 -4.94 4.19 8.09
CA ASP A 91 -5.87 4.77 7.09
C ASP A 91 -6.54 3.67 6.24
N LEU A 92 -7.04 2.60 6.88
CA LEU A 92 -7.63 1.46 6.17
C LEU A 92 -9.02 1.83 5.65
N LYS A 93 -9.22 1.69 4.34
CA LYS A 93 -10.48 1.99 3.64
C LYS A 93 -10.56 1.24 2.30
N PRO A 94 -11.77 1.04 1.74
CA PRO A 94 -11.98 0.41 0.43
C PRO A 94 -11.41 1.22 -0.75
#